data_AF-A0AAD6VAZ4-F1
#
_entry.id   AF-A0AAD6VAZ4-F1
#
_cell.length_a   1.000
_cell.length_b   1.000
_cell.length_c   1.000
_cell.angle_alpha   90.00
_cell.angle_beta   90.00
_cell.angle_gamma   90.00
#
_symmetry.space_group_name_H-M   'P 1'
#
loop_
_entity.id
_entity.type
_entity.pdbx_description
1 polymer ?
#
loop_
_entity_poly.entity_id
_entity_poly.type
_entity_poly.pdbx_seq_one_letter_code
_entity_poly.pdbx_strand_id
1 'polypeptide(L)'
;RKISADLKDCALDLWDAGWSLSDICFALRVSPASMYRWDELREIFGQSTNPNLRLAGRHRIISLAVLGAIRTIYEQETTVMLDELQWYLAIHHDIAISISALQSTLDRAGLT
;
A
#
# COMPACT_ATOMS: atom_id res chain seq x y z
N ARG A 1 -3.40 -4.82 19.00
CA ARG A 1 -3.15 -6.27 19.22
C ARG A 1 -3.21 -6.96 17.86
N LYS A 2 -2.20 -7.76 17.49
CA LYS A 2 -2.26 -8.59 16.29
C LYS A 2 -2.97 -9.90 16.66
N ILE A 3 -4.01 -10.25 15.90
CA ILE A 3 -4.79 -11.49 16.09
C ILE A 3 -4.30 -12.49 15.04
N SER A 4 -3.94 -13.71 15.46
CA SER A 4 -3.48 -14.77 14.56
C SER A 4 -4.59 -15.21 13.61
N ALA A 5 -4.23 -15.72 12.44
CA ALA A 5 -5.20 -16.22 11.46
C ALA A 5 -6.05 -17.36 12.07
N ASP A 6 -5.39 -18.32 12.73
CA ASP A 6 -6.05 -19.46 13.38
C ASP A 6 -7.14 -19.04 14.38
N LEU A 7 -6.93 -17.94 15.11
CA LEU A 7 -7.92 -17.44 16.06
C LEU A 7 -9.15 -16.86 15.35
N LYS A 8 -8.96 -16.23 14.19
CA LYS A 8 -10.06 -15.70 13.39
C LYS A 8 -10.87 -16.83 12.77
N ASP A 9 -10.18 -17.83 12.22
CA ASP A 9 -10.84 -18.99 11.62
C ASP A 9 -11.63 -19.75 12.69
N CYS A 10 -11.04 -20.00 13.86
CA CYS A 10 -11.75 -20.58 15.00
C CYS A 10 -12.97 -19.74 15.44
N ALA A 11 -12.86 -18.41 15.44
CA ALA A 11 -13.99 -17.55 15.77
C ALA A 11 -15.15 -17.68 14.77
N LEU A 12 -14.83 -17.75 13.48
CA LEU A 12 -15.82 -17.93 12.41
C LEU A 12 -16.42 -19.34 12.43
N ASP A 13 -15.63 -20.38 12.68
CA ASP A 13 -16.11 -21.76 12.82
C ASP A 13 -17.10 -21.90 13.99
N LEU A 14 -16.82 -21.23 15.12
CA LEU A 14 -17.75 -21.17 16.25
C LEU A 14 -19.06 -20.47 15.86
N TRP A 15 -18.97 -19.40 15.07
CA TRP A 15 -20.15 -18.68 14.59
C TRP A 15 -20.99 -19.55 13.64
N ASP A 16 -20.35 -20.25 12.71
CA ASP A 16 -21.02 -21.19 11.79
C ASP A 16 -21.64 -22.38 12.53
N ALA A 17 -21.02 -22.82 13.64
CA ALA A 17 -21.57 -23.83 14.54
C ALA A 17 -22.78 -23.34 15.36
N GLY A 18 -23.20 -22.08 15.19
CA GLY A 18 -24.40 -21.50 15.80
C GLY A 18 -24.16 -20.85 17.16
N TRP A 19 -22.92 -20.61 17.56
CA TRP A 19 -22.63 -19.89 18.81
C TRP A 19 -23.04 -18.42 18.70
N SER A 20 -23.44 -17.84 19.83
CA SER A 20 -23.83 -16.43 19.86
C SER A 20 -22.62 -15.52 19.64
N LEU A 21 -22.80 -14.48 18.83
CA LEU A 21 -21.74 -13.51 18.54
C LEU A 21 -21.19 -12.86 19.82
N SER A 22 -22.06 -12.61 20.80
CA SER A 22 -21.69 -12.05 22.11
C SER A 22 -20.77 -12.98 22.89
N ASP A 23 -21.05 -14.28 22.92
CA ASP A 23 -20.25 -15.26 23.67
C ASP A 23 -18.87 -15.45 23.02
N ILE A 24 -18.82 -15.52 21.69
CA ILE A 24 -17.57 -15.59 20.93
C ILE A 24 -16.71 -14.35 21.18
N CYS A 25 -17.31 -13.16 21.10
CA CYS A 25 -16.61 -11.88 21.35
C CYS A 25 -16.07 -11.81 22.78
N PHE A 26 -16.85 -12.26 23.75
CA PHE A 26 -16.45 -12.31 25.15
C PHE A 26 -15.28 -13.30 25.39
N ALA A 27 -15.42 -14.53 24.89
CA ALA A 27 -14.43 -15.60 25.10
C ALA A 27 -13.09 -15.30 24.41
N LEU A 28 -13.14 -14.85 23.15
CA LEU A 28 -11.93 -14.58 22.35
C LEU A 28 -11.37 -13.16 22.54
N ARG A 29 -12.10 -12.31 23.28
CA ARG A 29 -11.80 -10.89 23.50
C ARG A 29 -11.61 -10.14 22.18
N VAL A 30 -12.57 -10.31 21.28
CA VAL A 30 -12.63 -9.67 19.96
C VAL A 30 -13.89 -8.82 19.86
N SER A 31 -13.89 -7.84 18.97
CA SER A 31 -15.06 -6.98 18.78
C SER A 31 -16.04 -7.58 17.77
N PRO A 32 -17.36 -7.32 17.88
CA PRO A 32 -18.32 -7.73 16.85
C PRO A 32 -17.97 -7.20 15.46
N ALA A 33 -17.46 -5.97 15.37
CA ALA A 33 -16.99 -5.38 14.11
C ALA A 33 -15.82 -6.16 13.48
N SER A 34 -14.97 -6.81 14.28
CA SER A 34 -13.92 -7.68 13.76
C SER A 34 -14.49 -8.95 13.15
N MET A 35 -15.50 -9.54 13.80
CA MET A 35 -16.19 -10.75 13.32
C MET A 35 -16.82 -10.51 11.95
N TYR A 36 -17.63 -9.45 11.80
CA TYR A 36 -18.24 -9.10 10.51
C TYR A 36 -17.20 -8.90 9.41
N ARG A 37 -16.09 -8.21 9.72
CA ARG A 37 -15.01 -8.01 8.74
C ARG A 37 -14.32 -9.30 8.35
N TRP A 38 -14.15 -10.25 9.27
CA TRP A 38 -13.51 -11.53 8.95
C TRP A 38 -14.42 -12.41 8.12
N ASP A 39 -15.72 -12.38 8.39
CA ASP A 39 -16.72 -13.10 7.61
C ASP A 39 -16.82 -12.53 6.19
N GLU A 40 -16.86 -11.20 6.03
CA GLU A 40 -16.80 -10.53 4.72
C GLU A 40 -15.52 -10.89 3.95
N LEU A 41 -14.36 -10.91 4.63
CA LEU A 41 -13.11 -11.35 3.99
C LEU A 41 -13.15 -12.82 3.59
N ARG A 42 -13.77 -13.68 4.39
CA ARG A 42 -13.93 -15.11 4.09
C ARG A 42 -14.87 -15.32 2.91
N GLU A 43 -15.95 -14.55 2.80
CA GLU A 43 -16.87 -14.58 1.66
C GLU A 43 -16.17 -14.15 0.37
N ILE A 44 -15.38 -13.06 0.41
CA ILE A 44 -14.73 -12.50 -0.78
C ILE A 44 -13.50 -13.31 -1.21
N PHE A 45 -12.67 -13.74 -0.26
CA PHE A 45 -11.34 -14.31 -0.52
C PHE A 45 -11.18 -15.77 -0.10
N GLY A 46 -12.18 -16.38 0.53
CA GLY A 46 -12.11 -17.73 1.08
C GLY A 46 -11.30 -17.85 2.38
N GLN A 47 -10.84 -16.74 2.96
CA GLN A 47 -9.98 -16.71 4.15
C GLN A 47 -10.30 -15.51 5.05
N SER A 48 -10.13 -15.65 6.37
CA SER A 48 -10.34 -14.57 7.36
C SER A 48 -9.25 -13.48 7.36
N THR A 49 -8.24 -13.63 6.51
CA THR A 49 -7.15 -12.69 6.29
C THR A 49 -7.14 -12.23 4.84
N ASN A 50 -6.95 -10.92 4.63
CA ASN A 50 -6.78 -10.38 3.28
C ASN A 50 -5.45 -10.90 2.68
N PRO A 51 -5.48 -11.76 1.64
CA PRO A 51 -4.27 -12.26 0.98
C PRO A 51 -3.58 -11.15 0.16
N ASN A 52 -4.34 -10.13 -0.24
CA ASN A 52 -3.90 -8.96 -0.96
C ASN A 52 -3.69 -7.79 0.01
N LEU A 53 -2.97 -8.01 1.10
CA LEU A 53 -2.35 -6.93 1.86
C LEU A 53 -1.34 -6.23 0.92
N ARG A 54 -1.83 -5.35 0.05
CA ARG A 54 -0.99 -4.38 -0.63
C ARG A 54 -0.28 -3.68 0.51
N LEU A 55 1.05 -3.87 0.58
CA LEU A 55 1.91 -2.99 1.35
C LEU A 55 1.60 -1.60 0.84
N ALA A 56 0.71 -0.89 1.53
CA ALA A 56 0.25 0.42 1.14
C ALA A 56 1.37 1.41 1.46
N GLY A 57 2.46 1.30 0.71
CA GLY A 57 3.43 2.37 0.58
C GLY A 57 2.80 3.51 -0.20
N ARG A 58 3.27 4.73 0.06
CA ARG A 58 2.92 5.90 -0.74
C ARG A 58 3.21 5.59 -2.22
N HIS A 59 2.18 5.66 -3.06
CA HIS A 59 2.33 5.55 -4.52
C HIS A 59 3.40 6.55 -4.98
N ARG A 60 4.44 6.05 -5.65
CA ARG A 60 5.46 6.92 -6.25
C ARG A 60 4.83 7.62 -7.45
N ILE A 61 4.90 8.95 -7.49
CA ILE A 61 4.44 9.76 -8.63
C ILE A 61 5.30 9.46 -9.87
N ILE A 62 6.60 9.22 -9.65
CA ILE A 62 7.55 8.85 -10.69
C ILE A 62 7.71 7.33 -10.71
N SER A 63 7.41 6.71 -11.86
CA SER A 63 7.59 5.27 -12.08
C SER A 63 9.08 4.92 -12.19
N LEU A 64 9.41 3.63 -12.07
CA LEU A 64 10.80 3.17 -12.20
C LEU A 64 11.38 3.47 -13.60
N ALA A 65 10.57 3.36 -14.64
CA ALA A 65 10.99 3.67 -16.01
C ALA A 65 11.40 5.14 -16.16
N VAL A 66 10.62 6.05 -15.56
CA VAL A 66 10.90 7.48 -15.60
C VAL A 66 12.12 7.83 -14.75
N LEU A 67 12.33 7.16 -13.60
CA LEU A 67 13.58 7.29 -12.84
C LEU A 67 14.81 6.86 -13.67
N GLY A 68 14.66 5.83 -14.51
CA GLY A 68 15.71 5.44 -15.46
C GLY A 68 16.03 6.54 -16.47
N ALA A 69 15.00 7.17 -17.06
CA ALA A 69 15.18 8.28 -17.99
C ALA A 69 15.87 9.49 -17.33
N ILE A 70 15.43 9.86 -16.11
CA ILE A 70 16.06 10.93 -15.32
C ILE A 70 17.54 10.63 -15.08
N ARG A 71 17.88 9.38 -14.72
CA ARG A 71 19.27 8.98 -14.51
C ARG A 71 20.10 9.14 -15.79
N THR A 72 19.58 8.72 -16.95
CA THR A 72 20.27 8.90 -18.23
C THR A 72 20.49 10.37 -18.56
N ILE A 73 19.54 11.25 -18.24
CA ILE A 73 19.70 12.69 -18.39
C ILE A 73 20.85 13.22 -17.52
N TYR A 74 20.90 12.85 -16.24
CA TYR A 74 22.01 13.24 -15.35
C TYR A 74 23.37 12.66 -15.77
N GLU A 75 23.39 11.47 -16.37
CA GLU A 75 24.62 10.86 -16.90
C GLU A 75 25.14 11.59 -18.16
N GLN A 76 24.24 12.15 -18.98
CA GLN A 76 24.59 12.93 -20.17
C GLN A 76 24.94 14.38 -19.83
N GLU A 77 24.17 14.99 -18.94
CA GLU A 77 24.29 16.39 -18.54
C GLU A 77 24.10 16.52 -17.02
N THR A 78 25.21 16.65 -16.30
CA THR A 78 25.21 16.71 -14.83
C THR A 78 24.70 18.05 -14.27
N THR A 79 24.49 19.04 -15.13
CA THR A 79 24.08 20.41 -14.76
C THR A 79 22.61 20.71 -15.05
N VAL A 80 21.80 19.71 -15.40
CA VAL A 80 20.36 19.91 -15.65
C VAL A 80 19.68 20.44 -14.40
N MET A 81 18.97 21.55 -14.56
CA MET A 81 18.26 22.21 -13.47
C MET A 81 16.92 21.52 -13.18
N LEU A 82 16.42 21.69 -11.94
CA LEU A 82 15.19 21.02 -11.49
C LEU A 82 13.94 21.45 -12.27
N ASP A 83 13.90 22.69 -12.73
CA ASP A 83 12.82 23.26 -13.55
C ASP A 83 12.86 22.73 -14.99
N GLU A 84 14.04 22.55 -15.57
CA GLU A 84 14.23 21.89 -16.87
C GLU A 84 13.79 20.42 -16.80
N LEU A 85 14.15 19.72 -15.72
CA LEU A 85 13.73 18.35 -15.49
C LEU A 85 12.21 18.26 -15.26
N GLN A 86 11.64 19.20 -14.51
CA GLN A 86 10.19 19.30 -14.34
C GLN A 86 9.47 19.50 -15.68
N TRP A 87 9.99 20.37 -16.54
CA TRP A 87 9.47 20.60 -17.89
C TRP A 87 9.56 19.33 -18.74
N TYR A 88 10.71 18.64 -18.72
CA TYR A 88 10.90 17.38 -19.44
C TYR A 88 9.88 16.32 -19.01
N LEU A 89 9.65 16.17 -17.70
CA LEU A 89 8.68 15.23 -17.14
C LEU A 89 7.24 15.56 -17.55
N ALA A 90 6.88 16.84 -17.59
CA ALA A 90 5.56 17.26 -18.02
C ALA A 90 5.32 16.98 -19.51
N ILE A 91 6.31 17.24 -20.37
CA ILE A 91 6.15 17.12 -21.83
C ILE A 91 6.30 15.68 -22.32
N HIS A 92 7.31 14.94 -21.83
CA HIS A 92 7.65 13.62 -22.36
C HIS A 92 7.01 12.46 -21.60
N HIS A 93 6.57 12.68 -20.37
CA HIS A 93 6.03 11.63 -19.51
C HIS A 93 4.62 11.91 -18.97
N ASP A 94 4.03 13.08 -19.28
CA ASP A 94 2.73 13.53 -18.75
C ASP A 94 2.69 13.53 -17.21
N ILE A 95 3.82 13.84 -16.58
CA ILE A 95 3.96 13.89 -15.12
C ILE A 95 4.08 15.34 -14.68
N ALA A 96 2.96 15.91 -14.24
CA ALA A 96 2.94 17.17 -13.51
C ALA A 96 3.36 16.94 -12.05
N ILE A 97 4.60 17.28 -11.71
CA ILE A 97 5.15 17.20 -10.35
C ILE A 97 5.67 18.58 -9.92
N SER A 98 5.54 18.92 -8.63
CA SER A 98 6.15 20.16 -8.11
C SER A 98 7.67 19.98 -7.92
N ILE A 99 8.44 21.07 -8.01
CA ILE A 99 9.90 21.06 -7.81
C ILE A 99 10.27 20.44 -6.46
N SER A 100 9.55 20.76 -5.37
CA SER A 100 9.80 20.20 -4.05
C SER A 100 9.57 18.68 -3.99
N ALA A 101 8.55 18.18 -4.71
CA ALA A 101 8.26 16.76 -4.78
C ALA A 101 9.26 16.02 -5.69
N LEU A 102 9.73 16.68 -6.75
CA LEU A 102 10.80 16.20 -7.61
C LEU A 102 12.11 16.05 -6.81
N GLN A 103 12.55 17.09 -6.11
CA GLN A 103 13.75 17.04 -5.26
C GLN A 103 13.69 15.89 -4.24
N SER A 104 12.59 15.79 -3.49
CA SER A 104 12.41 14.69 -2.52
C SER A 104 12.43 13.30 -3.18
N THR A 105 11.99 13.20 -4.43
CA THR A 105 12.03 11.94 -5.20
C THR A 105 13.44 11.60 -5.64
N LEU A 106 14.23 12.60 -6.06
CA LEU A 106 15.63 12.45 -6.46
C LEU A 106 16.53 12.09 -5.27
N ASP A 107 16.39 12.78 -4.13
CA ASP A 107 17.12 12.46 -2.88
C ASP A 107 16.85 11.02 -2.46
N ARG A 108 15.59 10.60 -2.52
CA ARG A 108 15.20 9.23 -2.16
C ARG A 108 15.67 8.18 -3.17
N ALA A 109 15.96 8.59 -4.40
CA ALA A 109 16.57 7.75 -5.43
C ALA A 109 18.10 7.76 -5.37
N GLY A 110 18.72 8.62 -4.57
CA GLY A 110 20.18 8.79 -4.48
C GLY A 110 20.78 9.45 -5.71
N LEU A 111 20.02 10.30 -6.40
CA LEU A 111 20.46 11.04 -7.59
C LEU A 111 20.97 12.46 -7.26
N THR A 112 20.59 12.99 -6.10
CA THR A 112 21.04 14.25 -5.50
C THR A 112 21.29 14.01 -4.01
#